data_AF-A0A1J1LQR1-F1
#
_entry.id   AF-A0A1J1LQR1-F1
#
_cell.length_a   1.000
_cell.length_b   1.000
_cell.length_c   1.000
_cell.angle_alpha   90.00
_cell.angle_beta   90.00
_cell.angle_gamma   90.00
#
_symmetry.space_group_name_H-M   'P 1'
#
loop_
_entity.id
_entity.type
_entity.pdbx_description
1 polymer ?
#
loop_
_entity_poly.entity_id
_entity_poly.type
_entity_poly.pdbx_seq_one_letter_code
_entity_poly.pdbx_strand_id
1 'polypeptide(L)'
;MTDSALLTLRTMLQERADLMKTIHSKNEHWKYKGFEELVLNCGREMEAIPLPKKIKLGIPKQCYFNCIELIQKHQDLTYVEGYALDADISFPVAHSWLMNPQGKAIDPTWKSAGLCYIGVPFSTQWVLDFLEARKQRGRDDYLSLFESNYLEEFSFLKEGVPQFDKSGV
;
A
#
# COMPACT_ATOMS: atom_id res chain seq x y z
N MET A 1 10.82 -5.40 -19.75
CA MET A 1 9.33 -5.41 -19.74
C MET A 1 8.77 -4.71 -18.51
N THR A 2 9.38 -4.85 -17.33
CA THR A 2 9.04 -4.17 -16.07
C THR A 2 9.03 -2.65 -16.17
N ASP A 3 10.02 -2.05 -16.84
CA ASP A 3 10.16 -0.59 -16.91
C ASP A 3 8.98 0.09 -17.63
N SER A 4 8.40 -0.58 -18.63
CA SER A 4 7.22 -0.08 -19.35
C SER A 4 5.96 -0.15 -18.50
N ALA A 5 5.78 -1.21 -17.72
CA ALA A 5 4.63 -1.35 -16.81
C ALA A 5 4.70 -0.32 -15.69
N LEU A 6 5.89 -0.12 -15.11
CA LEU A 6 6.11 0.86 -14.07
C LEU A 6 5.86 2.29 -14.53
N LEU A 7 6.35 2.65 -15.73
CA LEU A 7 6.05 3.95 -16.34
C LEU A 7 4.54 4.13 -16.57
N THR A 8 3.87 3.08 -17.05
CA THR A 8 2.41 3.09 -17.26
C THR A 8 1.66 3.33 -15.95
N LEU A 9 2.00 2.58 -14.90
CA LEU A 9 1.39 2.75 -13.57
C LEU A 9 1.62 4.18 -13.05
N ARG A 10 2.86 4.68 -13.10
CA ARG A 10 3.19 6.03 -12.65
C ARG A 10 2.39 7.10 -13.39
N THR A 11 2.26 6.99 -14.71
CA THR A 11 1.45 7.92 -15.52
C THR A 11 -0.02 7.88 -15.09
N MET A 12 -0.61 6.68 -14.95
CA MET A 12 -2.01 6.55 -14.51
C MET A 12 -2.23 7.13 -13.10
N LEU A 13 -1.29 6.94 -12.18
CA LEU A 13 -1.37 7.55 -10.84
C LEU A 13 -1.24 9.07 -10.91
N GLN A 14 -0.39 9.61 -11.79
CA GLN A 14 -0.23 11.05 -11.96
C GLN A 14 -1.51 11.69 -12.51
N GLU A 15 -2.12 11.09 -13.53
CA GLU A 15 -3.40 11.55 -14.08
C GLU A 15 -4.52 11.54 -13.03
N ARG A 16 -4.59 10.48 -12.22
CA ARG A 16 -5.54 10.40 -11.09
C ARG A 16 -5.23 11.46 -10.03
N ALA A 17 -3.97 11.67 -9.68
CA ALA A 17 -3.56 12.70 -8.73
C ALA A 17 -3.95 14.11 -9.21
N ASP A 18 -3.77 14.42 -10.49
CA ASP A 18 -4.13 15.72 -11.06
C ASP A 18 -5.65 15.93 -11.13
N LEU A 19 -6.41 14.86 -11.40
CA LEU A 19 -7.87 14.88 -11.26
C LEU A 19 -8.29 15.18 -9.81
N MET A 20 -7.67 14.50 -8.83
CA MET A 20 -7.97 14.70 -7.42
C MET A 20 -7.61 16.11 -6.93
N LYS A 21 -6.54 16.72 -7.44
CA LYS A 21 -6.21 18.13 -7.18
C LYS A 21 -7.31 19.08 -7.63
N THR A 22 -7.96 18.77 -8.74
CA THR A 22 -9.11 19.55 -9.24
C THR A 22 -10.33 19.38 -8.32
N ILE A 23 -10.67 18.12 -7.98
CA ILE A 23 -11.82 17.78 -7.13
C ILE A 23 -11.66 18.38 -5.72
N HIS A 24 -10.48 18.26 -5.12
CA HIS A 24 -10.16 18.74 -3.77
C HIS A 24 -9.46 20.11 -3.77
N SER A 25 -9.70 20.92 -4.80
CA SER A 25 -9.09 22.25 -4.95
C SER A 25 -9.29 23.14 -3.72
N LYS A 26 -10.48 23.09 -3.11
CA LYS A 26 -10.84 23.86 -1.90
C LYS A 26 -10.18 23.39 -0.60
N ASN A 27 -9.60 22.19 -0.56
CA ASN A 27 -8.99 21.64 0.65
C ASN A 27 -7.54 22.13 0.82
N GLU A 28 -7.30 23.44 0.82
CA GLU A 28 -5.95 24.03 0.72
C GLU A 28 -4.97 23.57 1.79
N HIS A 29 -5.46 23.24 2.99
CA HIS A 29 -4.62 22.78 4.10
C HIS A 29 -4.20 21.29 4.01
N TRP A 30 -4.74 20.53 3.05
CA TRP A 30 -4.34 19.14 2.87
C TRP A 30 -2.98 19.05 2.19
N LYS A 31 -2.05 18.34 2.81
CA LYS A 31 -0.71 18.09 2.25
C LYS A 31 -0.74 17.35 0.93
N TYR A 32 -1.66 16.38 0.78
CA TYR A 32 -1.90 15.63 -0.44
C TYR A 32 -3.38 15.72 -0.80
N LYS A 33 -3.69 15.84 -2.10
CA LYS A 33 -5.07 15.94 -2.59
C LYS A 33 -5.70 14.57 -2.87
N GLY A 34 -4.91 13.50 -2.90
CA GLY A 34 -5.38 12.12 -3.06
C GLY A 34 -4.31 11.11 -2.67
N PHE A 35 -4.70 9.85 -2.52
CA PHE A 35 -3.77 8.78 -2.14
C PHE A 35 -2.78 8.46 -3.25
N GLU A 36 -3.14 8.68 -4.51
CA GLU A 36 -2.22 8.55 -5.64
C GLU A 36 -1.07 9.55 -5.54
N GLU A 37 -1.37 10.81 -5.20
CA GLU A 37 -0.33 11.82 -4.97
C GLU A 37 0.55 11.44 -3.78
N LEU A 38 -0.06 11.03 -2.67
CA LEU A 38 0.67 10.58 -1.48
C LEU A 38 1.61 9.41 -1.81
N VAL A 39 1.13 8.39 -2.51
CA VAL A 39 1.93 7.22 -2.90
C VAL A 39 3.04 7.60 -3.88
N LEU A 40 2.79 8.50 -4.84
CA LEU A 40 3.84 8.99 -5.74
C LEU A 40 4.95 9.77 -5.01
N ASN A 41 4.62 10.44 -3.90
CA ASN A 41 5.57 11.25 -3.13
C ASN A 41 6.29 10.46 -2.02
N CYS A 42 5.58 9.57 -1.33
CA CYS A 42 6.09 8.85 -0.16
C CYS A 42 6.42 7.39 -0.43
N GLY A 43 5.91 6.84 -1.53
CA GLY A 43 6.07 5.44 -1.89
C GLY A 43 7.41 5.15 -2.54
N ARG A 44 7.65 3.87 -2.78
CA ARG A 44 8.75 3.35 -3.57
C ARG A 44 8.25 2.35 -4.59
N GLU A 45 8.96 2.29 -5.70
CA GLU A 45 8.77 1.28 -6.72
C GLU A 45 9.37 -0.04 -6.21
N MET A 46 8.66 -1.14 -6.43
CA MET A 46 9.12 -2.46 -6.02
C MET A 46 9.00 -3.44 -7.17
N GLU A 47 10.07 -4.19 -7.41
CA GLU A 47 10.05 -5.34 -8.30
C GLU A 47 9.39 -6.51 -7.59
N ALA A 48 8.46 -7.15 -8.29
CA ALA A 48 7.74 -8.31 -7.79
C ALA A 48 8.58 -9.58 -7.92
N ILE A 49 8.52 -10.45 -6.92
CA ILE A 49 9.08 -11.79 -6.99
C ILE A 49 7.97 -12.85 -6.85
N PRO A 50 8.16 -14.06 -7.38
CA PRO A 50 7.23 -15.15 -7.16
C PRO A 50 6.99 -15.39 -5.67
N LEU A 51 5.75 -15.77 -5.32
CA LEU A 51 5.40 -16.09 -3.94
C LEU A 51 6.37 -17.15 -3.38
N PRO A 52 7.10 -16.85 -2.29
CA PRO A 52 8.02 -17.82 -1.70
C PRO A 52 7.30 -19.10 -1.28
N LYS A 53 7.89 -20.28 -1.53
CA LYS A 53 7.27 -21.58 -1.22
C LYS A 53 6.83 -21.75 0.25
N LYS A 54 7.45 -21.01 1.18
CA LYS A 54 7.13 -21.01 2.61
C LYS A 54 5.86 -20.22 2.96
N ILE A 55 5.38 -19.37 2.06
CA ILE A 55 4.17 -18.56 2.22
C ILE A 55 3.05 -19.22 1.41
N LYS A 56 1.92 -19.48 2.05
CA LYS A 56 0.72 -19.99 1.37
C LYS A 56 0.01 -18.85 0.67
N LEU A 57 -0.50 -19.12 -0.53
CA LEU A 57 -1.38 -18.19 -1.24
C LEU A 57 -2.65 -17.96 -0.39
N GLY A 58 -2.97 -16.69 -0.19
CA GLY A 58 -4.13 -16.23 0.57
C GLY A 58 -5.42 -16.20 -0.25
N ILE A 59 -6.47 -15.68 0.36
CA ILE A 59 -7.81 -15.62 -0.27
C ILE A 59 -7.82 -14.45 -1.28
N PRO A 60 -8.27 -14.65 -2.53
CA PRO A 60 -8.39 -13.57 -3.50
C PRO A 60 -9.26 -12.42 -2.97
N LYS A 61 -8.89 -11.19 -3.32
CA LYS A 61 -9.55 -9.93 -2.89
C LYS A 61 -9.47 -9.63 -1.39
N GLN A 62 -8.67 -10.37 -0.62
CA GLN A 62 -8.42 -10.10 0.80
C GLN A 62 -6.97 -9.65 1.04
N CYS A 63 -6.43 -8.79 0.17
CA CYS A 63 -5.01 -8.44 0.17
C CYS A 63 -4.52 -7.85 1.50
N TYR A 64 -5.29 -6.95 2.10
CA TYR A 64 -4.99 -6.38 3.42
C TYR A 64 -4.92 -7.46 4.50
N PHE A 65 -5.96 -8.30 4.61
CA PHE A 65 -6.03 -9.39 5.58
C PHE A 65 -4.88 -10.40 5.41
N ASN A 66 -4.64 -10.84 4.16
CA ASN A 66 -3.57 -11.79 3.85
C ASN A 66 -2.19 -11.25 4.29
N CYS A 67 -1.93 -9.95 4.09
CA CYS A 67 -0.68 -9.33 4.52
C CYS A 67 -0.60 -9.20 6.04
N ILE A 68 -1.66 -8.75 6.70
CA ILE A 68 -1.71 -8.58 8.17
C ILE A 68 -1.47 -9.92 8.88
N GLU A 69 -2.11 -11.00 8.41
CA GLU A 69 -1.90 -12.35 8.96
C GLU A 69 -0.46 -12.85 8.83
N LEU A 70 0.25 -12.42 7.79
CA LEU A 70 1.62 -12.84 7.55
C LEU A 70 2.63 -12.02 8.35
N ILE A 71 2.47 -10.70 8.48
CA ILE A 71 3.41 -9.87 9.26
C ILE A 71 3.40 -10.21 10.76
N GLN A 72 2.30 -10.76 11.29
CA GLN A 72 2.25 -11.30 12.65
C GLN A 72 3.16 -12.52 12.85
N LYS A 73 3.44 -13.27 11.78
CA LYS A 73 4.20 -14.54 11.78
C LYS A 73 5.61 -14.38 11.21
N HIS A 74 5.86 -13.29 10.49
CA HIS A 74 7.08 -13.00 9.75
C HIS A 74 7.54 -11.56 10.00
N GLN A 75 8.28 -11.35 11.08
CA GLN A 75 8.77 -10.02 11.47
C GLN A 75 9.80 -9.44 10.49
N ASP A 76 10.39 -10.27 9.63
CA ASP A 76 11.30 -9.86 8.55
C ASP A 76 10.58 -9.24 7.34
N LEU A 77 9.25 -9.31 7.30
CA LEU A 77 8.43 -8.76 6.22
C LEU A 77 7.80 -7.44 6.66
N THR A 78 7.90 -6.45 5.78
CA THR A 78 7.29 -5.13 5.97
C THR A 78 5.95 -5.05 5.24
N TYR A 79 4.90 -4.58 5.91
CA TYR A 79 3.61 -4.32 5.28
C TYR A 79 3.70 -3.13 4.32
N VAL A 80 3.08 -3.24 3.15
CA VAL A 80 3.04 -2.18 2.14
C VAL A 80 1.61 -1.98 1.66
N GLU A 81 1.23 -0.72 1.46
CA GLU A 81 -0.02 -0.36 0.79
C GLU A 81 0.25 0.65 -0.32
N GLY A 82 -0.47 0.54 -1.42
CA GLY A 82 -0.30 1.40 -2.58
C GLY A 82 -1.05 0.87 -3.79
N TYR A 83 -0.43 0.97 -4.96
CA TYR A 83 -1.04 0.57 -6.22
C TYR A 83 -0.18 -0.43 -6.98
N ALA A 84 -0.84 -1.38 -7.62
CA ALA A 84 -0.21 -2.40 -8.45
C ALA A 84 -0.92 -2.53 -9.80
N LEU A 85 -0.19 -3.01 -10.82
CA LEU A 85 -0.77 -3.50 -12.07
C LEU A 85 -0.68 -5.02 -12.11
N ASP A 86 -1.81 -5.65 -12.40
CA ASP A 86 -1.89 -7.06 -12.74
C ASP A 86 -1.89 -7.24 -14.26
N ALA A 87 -1.46 -8.40 -14.76
CA ALA A 87 -1.45 -8.67 -16.20
C ALA A 87 -2.86 -8.68 -16.82
N ASP A 88 -3.88 -9.05 -16.04
CA ASP A 88 -5.26 -9.17 -16.50
C ASP A 88 -6.10 -7.92 -16.19
N ILE A 89 -5.52 -6.89 -15.55
CA ILE A 89 -6.22 -5.69 -15.11
C ILE A 89 -5.56 -4.44 -15.72
N SER A 90 -6.31 -3.70 -16.53
CA SER A 90 -5.81 -2.53 -17.27
C SER A 90 -5.82 -1.21 -16.50
N PHE A 91 -6.01 -1.23 -15.18
CA PHE A 91 -6.07 -0.04 -14.32
C PHE A 91 -5.34 -0.28 -13.00
N PRO A 92 -4.83 0.79 -12.34
CA PRO A 92 -4.15 0.63 -11.06
C PRO A 92 -5.10 0.14 -9.98
N VAL A 93 -4.74 -0.97 -9.35
CA VAL A 93 -5.49 -1.59 -8.25
C VAL A 93 -4.92 -1.08 -6.93
N ALA A 94 -5.77 -0.48 -6.10
CA ALA A 94 -5.42 -0.22 -4.69
C ALA A 94 -5.22 -1.58 -4.00
N HIS A 95 -4.04 -1.78 -3.43
CA HIS A 95 -3.60 -3.11 -3.04
C HIS A 95 -2.63 -3.07 -1.86
N SER A 96 -2.47 -4.23 -1.22
CA SER A 96 -1.47 -4.46 -0.19
C SER A 96 -0.64 -5.71 -0.50
N TRP A 97 0.64 -5.61 -0.20
CA TRP A 97 1.62 -6.68 -0.36
C TRP A 97 2.69 -6.57 0.74
N LEU A 98 3.64 -7.49 0.73
CA LEU A 98 4.75 -7.53 1.66
C LEU A 98 6.05 -7.13 0.96
N MET A 99 6.94 -6.46 1.67
CA MET A 99 8.30 -6.19 1.21
C MET A 99 9.29 -7.03 2.02
N ASN A 100 10.17 -7.74 1.33
CA ASN A 100 11.25 -8.49 1.96
C ASN A 100 12.46 -7.59 2.30
N PRO A 101 13.46 -8.08 3.04
CA PRO A 101 14.65 -7.28 3.39
C PRO A 101 15.47 -6.79 2.18
N GLN A 102 15.29 -7.38 1.00
CA GLN A 102 15.93 -6.94 -0.24
C GLN A 102 15.11 -5.87 -0.99
N GLY A 103 13.99 -5.40 -0.41
CA GLY A 103 13.12 -4.40 -1.02
C GLY A 103 12.23 -4.92 -2.15
N LYS A 104 12.07 -6.24 -2.27
CA LYS A 104 11.23 -6.86 -3.31
C LYS A 104 9.81 -7.09 -2.80
N ALA A 105 8.83 -6.92 -3.70
CA ALA A 105 7.42 -7.15 -3.41
C ALA A 105 7.09 -8.65 -3.45
N ILE A 106 6.41 -9.11 -2.40
CA ILE A 106 5.81 -10.43 -2.25
C ILE A 106 4.30 -10.22 -2.12
N ASP A 107 3.55 -10.65 -3.13
CA ASP A 107 2.10 -10.56 -3.12
C ASP A 107 1.50 -11.90 -2.65
N PRO A 108 0.92 -11.97 -1.44
CA PRO A 108 0.32 -13.20 -0.94
C PRO A 108 -1.07 -13.47 -1.53
N THR A 109 -1.60 -12.60 -2.40
CA THR A 109 -2.99 -12.64 -2.87
C THR A 109 -3.09 -13.04 -4.34
N TRP A 110 -2.24 -12.49 -5.19
CA TRP A 110 -2.24 -12.83 -6.61
C TRP A 110 -1.44 -14.12 -6.87
N LYS A 111 -2.00 -14.99 -7.72
CA LYS A 111 -1.38 -16.29 -8.04
C LYS A 111 -0.07 -16.12 -8.82
N SER A 112 -0.05 -15.12 -9.71
CA SER A 112 1.14 -14.66 -10.40
C SER A 112 1.54 -13.32 -9.80
N ALA A 113 2.85 -13.04 -9.76
CA ALA A 113 3.31 -11.73 -9.36
C ALA A 113 2.76 -10.67 -10.33
N GLY A 114 2.32 -9.54 -9.80
CA GLY A 114 1.90 -8.39 -10.60
C GLY A 114 3.04 -7.85 -11.45
N LEU A 115 2.67 -7.05 -12.46
CA LEU A 115 3.62 -6.47 -13.40
C LEU A 115 4.55 -5.43 -12.75
N CYS A 116 4.01 -4.62 -11.84
CA CYS A 116 4.74 -3.61 -11.08
C CYS A 116 3.94 -3.11 -9.87
N TYR A 117 4.65 -2.52 -8.90
CA TYR A 117 4.12 -2.08 -7.62
C TYR A 117 4.72 -0.73 -7.23
N ILE A 118 3.89 0.22 -6.79
CA ILE A 118 4.32 1.48 -6.17
C ILE A 118 3.55 1.65 -4.86
N GLY A 119 4.24 1.66 -3.73
CA GLY A 119 3.58 1.73 -2.42
C GLY A 119 4.45 2.23 -1.29
N VAL A 120 3.78 2.55 -0.18
CA VAL A 120 4.41 3.06 1.03
C VAL A 120 4.63 1.90 2.00
N PRO A 121 5.88 1.59 2.37
CA PRO A 121 6.16 0.61 3.41
C PRO A 121 5.87 1.20 4.79
N PHE A 122 5.19 0.43 5.64
CA PHE A 122 4.88 0.79 7.02
C PHE A 122 5.59 -0.14 7.99
N SER A 123 6.05 0.41 9.11
CA SER A 123 6.57 -0.42 10.21
C SER A 123 5.52 -1.44 10.63
N THR A 124 5.90 -2.72 10.67
CA THR A 124 5.00 -3.81 11.08
C THR A 124 4.38 -3.55 12.44
N GLN A 125 5.18 -3.11 13.41
CA GLN A 125 4.67 -2.78 14.74
C GLN A 125 3.64 -1.65 14.69
N TRP A 126 3.94 -0.59 13.93
CA TRP A 126 3.03 0.55 13.79
C TRP A 126 1.70 0.14 13.16
N VAL A 127 1.71 -0.73 12.13
CA VAL A 127 0.47 -1.23 11.51
C VAL A 127 -0.38 -2.00 12.52
N LEU A 128 0.24 -2.88 13.30
CA LEU A 128 -0.48 -3.67 14.30
C LEU A 128 -1.08 -2.77 15.39
N ASP A 129 -0.32 -1.80 15.90
CA ASP A 129 -0.80 -0.84 16.90
C ASP A 129 -1.95 0.02 16.36
N PHE A 130 -1.85 0.45 15.10
CA PHE A 130 -2.87 1.25 14.43
C PHE A 130 -4.18 0.47 14.24
N LEU A 131 -4.11 -0.80 13.82
CA LEU A 131 -5.29 -1.66 13.67
C LEU A 131 -5.90 -2.06 15.01
N GLU A 132 -5.07 -2.29 16.04
CA GLU A 132 -5.57 -2.55 17.39
C GLU A 132 -6.31 -1.32 17.95
N ALA A 133 -5.80 -0.11 17.71
CA ALA A 133 -6.50 1.13 18.07
C ALA A 133 -7.85 1.27 17.34
N ARG A 134 -7.97 0.86 16.07
CA ARG A 134 -9.25 0.79 15.34
C ARG A 134 -10.21 -0.23 15.97
N LYS A 135 -9.71 -1.42 16.27
CA LYS A 135 -10.48 -2.49 16.93
C LYS A 135 -11.04 -2.04 18.28
N GLN A 136 -10.26 -1.35 19.10
CA GLN A 136 -10.71 -0.79 20.39
C GLN A 136 -11.84 0.23 20.25
N ARG A 137 -11.99 0.84 19.06
CA ARG A 137 -13.10 1.74 18.69
C ARG A 137 -14.25 1.03 17.98
N GLY A 138 -14.21 -0.31 17.89
CA GLY A 138 -15.23 -1.13 17.22
C GLY A 138 -15.15 -1.12 15.69
N ARG A 139 -13.96 -0.95 15.10
CA ARG A 139 -13.71 -0.89 13.64
C ARG A 139 -12.72 -1.96 13.18
N ASP A 140 -13.01 -3.23 13.45
CA ASP A 140 -12.11 -4.37 13.19
C ASP A 140 -12.17 -4.93 11.76
N ASP A 141 -13.16 -4.53 10.96
CA ASP A 141 -13.35 -4.89 9.56
C ASP A 141 -12.58 -4.01 8.56
N TYR A 142 -12.07 -2.86 9.01
CA TYR A 142 -11.38 -1.88 8.18
C TYR A 142 -9.85 -2.02 8.26
N LEU A 143 -9.30 -2.87 7.41
CA LEU A 143 -7.88 -3.23 7.44
C LEU A 143 -6.99 -2.34 6.56
N SER A 144 -7.54 -1.75 5.50
CA SER A 144 -6.78 -0.84 4.62
C SER A 144 -6.40 0.43 5.38
N LEU A 145 -5.13 0.81 5.30
CA LEU A 145 -4.64 2.06 5.88
C LEU A 145 -5.11 3.26 5.05
N PHE A 146 -5.15 3.16 3.73
CA PHE A 146 -5.53 4.25 2.82
C PHE A 146 -7.03 4.34 2.56
N GLU A 147 -7.65 3.30 2.03
CA GLU A 147 -9.08 3.31 1.68
C GLU A 147 -9.97 3.50 2.91
N SER A 148 -9.50 3.09 4.09
CA SER A 148 -10.20 3.32 5.35
C SER A 148 -9.67 4.52 6.15
N ASN A 149 -8.78 5.36 5.61
CA ASN A 149 -8.22 6.49 6.37
C ASN A 149 -9.26 7.57 6.74
N TYR A 150 -10.45 7.54 6.13
CA TYR A 150 -11.57 8.39 6.55
C TYR A 150 -11.96 8.14 8.03
N LEU A 151 -11.62 6.97 8.59
CA LEU A 151 -11.76 6.64 10.02
C LEU A 151 -10.87 7.50 10.92
N GLU A 152 -9.75 7.94 10.39
CA GLU A 152 -8.82 8.88 11.00
C GLU A 152 -8.95 10.27 10.36
N GLU A 153 -10.15 10.59 9.89
CA GLU A 153 -10.50 11.88 9.28
C GLU A 153 -9.57 12.30 8.13
N PHE A 154 -9.10 11.36 7.32
CA PHE A 154 -8.15 11.61 6.23
C PHE A 154 -6.79 12.17 6.71
N SER A 155 -6.35 11.79 7.92
CA SER A 155 -5.09 12.25 8.52
C SER A 155 -3.88 12.10 7.60
N PHE A 156 -3.80 11.02 6.80
CA PHE A 156 -2.68 10.84 5.88
C PHE A 156 -2.67 11.85 4.73
N LEU A 157 -3.84 12.25 4.22
CA LEU A 157 -3.92 13.28 3.19
C LEU A 157 -3.66 14.67 3.79
N LYS A 158 -4.10 14.90 5.04
CA LYS A 158 -3.92 16.17 5.75
C LYS A 158 -2.46 16.39 6.18
N GLU A 159 -1.83 15.38 6.77
CA GLU A 159 -0.58 15.48 7.53
C GLU A 159 0.58 14.70 6.86
N GLY A 160 0.24 13.69 6.07
CA GLY A 160 1.17 12.73 5.49
C GLY A 160 1.24 11.43 6.28
N VAL A 161 2.03 10.48 5.77
CA VAL A 161 2.30 9.22 6.47
C VAL A 161 3.31 9.41 7.60
N PRO A 162 3.26 8.58 8.66
CA PRO A 162 4.28 8.57 9.69
C PRO A 162 5.67 8.36 9.08
N GLN A 163 6.66 9.13 9.53
CA GLN A 163 8.05 8.89 9.18
C GLN A 163 8.63 7.88 10.16
N PHE A 164 9.15 6.76 9.65
CA PHE A 164 9.86 5.77 10.44
C PHE A 164 11.35 6.00 10.25
N ASP A 165 12.08 6.26 11.34
CA ASP A 165 13.53 6.40 11.30
C ASP A 165 14.17 5.12 10.75
N LYS A 166 15.15 5.28 9.84
CA LYS A 166 15.89 4.18 9.20
C LYS A 166 16.91 3.50 10.14
N SER A 167 16.76 3.60 11.45
CA SER A 167 17.78 3.20 12.44
C SER A 167 17.52 1.85 13.13
N GLY A 168 16.56 1.05 12.66
CA GLY A 168 16.20 -0.23 13.27
C GLY A 168 16.83 -1.48 12.64
N VAL A 169 18.14 -1.46 12.32
CA VAL A 169 18.93 -2.68 12.07
C VAL A 169 19.95 -2.82 13.19
#